data_AF-A0A146KCB1-F1
#
_entry.id   AF-A0A146KCB1-F1
#
_cell.length_a   1.000
_cell.length_b   1.000
_cell.length_c   1.000
_cell.angle_alpha   90.00
_cell.angle_beta   90.00
_cell.angle_gamma   90.00
#
_symmetry.space_group_name_H-M   'P 1'
#
loop_
_entity.id
_entity.type
_entity.pdbx_description
1 polymer ?
#
loop_
_entity_poly.entity_id
_entity_poly.type
_entity_poly.pdbx_seq_one_letter_code
_entity_poly.pdbx_strand_id
1 'polypeptide(L)'
;HKKVLQAPWSIYFTEKVPKDAKFITNLQKVTTFNTLEQFAYIYSRLTRPSQLPPGTSLYFVRDSAKLPVWEYHINGGTYQIRRYTEKSQEVQYIDRTWERTLFSCIGEQIQEPMISCVQVTAKSDQCQISIWHFDAITKRQFSRCQLKLGDIFECKVSDIDYVTNIDQLKEKDQMRKHDEERKEQKEKKEQKEQKETKPAEAKQKEPEKEFQFKVIVEKSKKPKQQQRRNQKKE
;
A
#
# COMPACT_ATOMS: atom_id res chain seq x y z
N HIS A 1 23.77 -33.04 18.44
CA HIS A 1 23.51 -32.90 16.99
C HIS A 1 22.53 -31.75 16.77
N LYS A 2 22.84 -30.79 15.88
CA LYS A 2 21.90 -29.70 15.52
C LYS A 2 20.75 -30.30 14.71
N LYS A 3 19.51 -29.92 15.01
CA LYS A 3 18.33 -30.38 14.25
C LYS A 3 18.17 -29.54 12.99
N VAL A 4 18.58 -30.10 11.86
CA VAL A 4 18.47 -29.46 10.53
C VAL A 4 17.00 -29.46 10.09
N LEU A 5 16.56 -28.35 9.51
CA LEU A 5 15.20 -28.20 8.97
C LEU A 5 15.08 -28.88 7.60
N GLN A 6 13.86 -29.21 7.20
CA GLN A 6 13.60 -29.80 5.88
C GLN A 6 13.97 -28.84 4.73
N ALA A 7 13.81 -27.53 4.96
CA ALA A 7 14.22 -26.49 4.05
C ALA A 7 14.78 -25.28 4.82
N PRO A 8 15.75 -24.54 4.26
CA PRO A 8 16.15 -23.25 4.80
C PRO A 8 15.00 -22.24 4.68
N TRP A 9 14.98 -21.28 5.61
CA TRP A 9 14.02 -20.18 5.62
C TRP A 9 14.76 -18.85 5.71
N SER A 10 14.28 -17.86 4.97
CA SER A 10 14.79 -16.49 4.99
C SER A 10 13.75 -15.55 5.57
N ILE A 11 14.20 -14.64 6.44
CA ILE A 11 13.34 -13.60 7.02
C ILE A 11 13.52 -12.33 6.23
N TYR A 12 12.41 -11.72 5.84
CA TYR A 12 12.37 -10.40 5.22
C TYR A 12 11.40 -9.49 5.98
N PHE A 13 11.58 -8.18 5.86
CA PHE A 13 10.59 -7.22 6.32
C PHE A 13 10.44 -6.07 5.32
N THR A 14 9.32 -5.38 5.43
CA THR A 14 9.02 -4.16 4.69
C THR A 14 8.46 -3.14 5.67
N GLU A 15 8.84 -1.88 5.52
CA GLU A 15 8.27 -0.78 6.30
C GLU A 15 7.16 -0.07 5.52
N LYS A 16 6.45 0.84 6.20
CA LYS A 16 5.44 1.67 5.56
C LYS A 16 6.11 2.62 4.55
N VAL A 17 5.97 2.33 3.26
CA VAL A 17 6.47 3.19 2.19
C VAL A 17 5.38 4.07 1.58
N PRO A 18 5.75 5.24 1.00
CA PRO A 18 4.85 6.04 0.17
C PRO A 18 4.27 5.20 -0.98
N LYS A 19 3.07 5.59 -1.46
CA LYS A 19 2.28 4.83 -2.44
C LYS A 19 3.02 4.50 -3.75
N ASP A 20 4.03 5.27 -4.11
CA ASP A 20 4.74 5.16 -5.39
C ASP A 20 6.03 4.31 -5.32
N ALA A 21 6.42 3.83 -4.13
CA ALA A 21 7.61 3.00 -3.97
C ALA A 21 7.37 1.56 -4.46
N LYS A 22 8.33 1.00 -5.19
CA LYS A 22 8.26 -0.40 -5.64
C LYS A 22 8.42 -1.33 -4.43
N PHE A 23 7.57 -2.36 -4.35
CA PHE A 23 7.62 -3.36 -3.27
C PHE A 23 9.02 -3.97 -3.10
N ILE A 24 9.64 -4.40 -4.20
CA ILE A 24 10.95 -5.06 -4.18
C ILE A 24 12.04 -4.16 -3.58
N THR A 25 12.00 -2.85 -3.82
CA THR A 25 13.00 -1.92 -3.27
C THR A 25 12.83 -1.71 -1.76
N ASN A 26 11.64 -1.97 -1.22
CA ASN A 26 11.34 -1.88 0.21
C ASN A 26 11.56 -3.21 0.94
N LEU A 27 11.75 -4.30 0.22
CA LEU A 27 11.92 -5.63 0.81
C LEU A 27 13.34 -5.82 1.31
N GLN A 28 13.51 -5.86 2.62
CA GLN A 28 14.81 -5.99 3.27
C GLN A 28 14.99 -7.39 3.84
N LYS A 29 16.07 -8.07 3.42
CA LYS A 29 16.44 -9.39 3.97
C LYS A 29 17.12 -9.21 5.31
N VAL A 30 16.61 -9.88 6.34
CA VAL A 30 17.19 -9.87 7.69
C VAL A 30 18.24 -10.96 7.82
N THR A 31 17.86 -12.21 7.57
CA THR A 31 18.74 -13.37 7.79
C THR A 31 18.18 -14.63 7.12
N THR A 32 18.99 -15.70 7.10
CA THR A 32 18.59 -17.05 6.67
C THR A 32 19.00 -18.05 7.75
N PHE A 33 18.15 -19.03 8.01
CA PHE A 33 18.41 -20.12 8.96
C PHE A 33 18.01 -21.47 8.38
N ASN A 34 18.69 -22.53 8.83
CA ASN A 34 18.41 -23.91 8.38
C ASN A 34 18.43 -24.93 9.53
N THR A 35 18.39 -24.46 10.78
CA THR A 35 18.35 -25.31 11.97
C THR A 35 17.32 -24.79 12.95
N LEU A 36 16.76 -25.69 13.75
CA LEU A 36 15.78 -25.33 14.77
C LEU A 36 16.38 -24.40 15.83
N GLU A 37 17.65 -24.61 16.19
CA GLU A 37 18.35 -23.78 17.18
C GLU A 37 18.56 -22.35 16.67
N GLN A 38 18.91 -22.18 15.38
CA GLN A 38 18.98 -20.86 14.76
C GLN A 38 17.60 -20.19 14.74
N PHE A 39 16.56 -20.92 14.37
CA PHE A 39 15.19 -20.40 14.38
C PHE A 39 14.80 -19.90 15.77
N ALA A 40 14.94 -20.73 16.81
CA ALA A 40 14.61 -20.35 18.18
C ALA A 40 15.42 -19.13 18.67
N TYR A 41 16.73 -19.12 18.36
CA TYR A 41 17.59 -17.99 18.69
C TYR A 41 17.16 -16.69 18.00
N ILE A 42 16.78 -16.74 16.74
CA ILE A 42 16.31 -15.57 15.99
C ILE A 42 14.93 -15.14 16.49
N TYR A 43 13.98 -16.07 16.57
CA TYR A 43 12.59 -15.80 16.96
C TYR A 43 12.48 -15.12 18.33
N SER A 44 13.28 -15.55 19.31
CA SER A 44 13.32 -14.94 20.65
C SER A 44 13.68 -13.44 20.67
N ARG A 45 14.24 -12.91 19.59
CA ARG A 45 14.65 -11.49 19.45
C ARG A 45 13.80 -10.72 18.43
N LEU A 46 12.83 -11.37 17.80
CA LEU A 46 11.90 -10.69 16.91
C LEU A 46 10.83 -9.96 17.71
N THR A 47 10.48 -8.76 17.25
CA THR A 47 9.31 -8.04 17.73
C THR A 47 8.05 -8.86 17.47
N ARG A 48 7.20 -8.97 18.47
CA ARG A 48 5.92 -9.68 18.35
C ARG A 48 5.00 -8.95 17.36
N PRO A 49 4.13 -9.67 16.62
CA PRO A 49 3.17 -9.05 15.71
C PRO A 49 2.40 -7.87 16.28
N SER A 50 1.91 -8.00 17.52
CA SER A 50 1.15 -6.95 18.21
C SER A 50 1.93 -5.66 18.49
N GLN A 51 3.27 -5.74 18.46
CA GLN A 51 4.18 -4.65 18.78
C GLN A 51 4.89 -4.10 17.52
N LEU A 52 4.59 -4.65 16.34
CA LEU A 52 5.14 -4.15 15.09
C LEU A 52 4.57 -2.75 14.78
N PRO A 53 5.41 -1.82 14.29
CA PRO A 53 4.92 -0.51 13.85
C PRO A 53 3.86 -0.64 12.75
N PRO A 54 2.77 0.14 12.77
CA PRO A 54 1.74 0.10 11.73
C PRO A 54 2.31 0.32 10.32
N GLY A 55 1.92 -0.55 9.39
CA GLY A 55 2.42 -0.59 8.02
C GLY A 55 3.68 -1.44 7.83
N THR A 56 4.15 -2.11 8.88
CA THR A 56 5.24 -3.09 8.79
C THR A 56 4.70 -4.46 8.41
N SER A 57 5.39 -5.16 7.51
CA SER A 57 5.16 -6.58 7.26
C SER A 57 6.44 -7.37 7.50
N LEU A 58 6.31 -8.53 8.13
CA LEU A 58 7.38 -9.49 8.38
C LEU A 58 7.07 -10.78 7.62
N TYR A 59 8.06 -11.34 6.94
CA TYR A 59 7.93 -12.48 6.05
C TYR A 59 8.93 -13.56 6.45
N PHE A 60 8.47 -14.81 6.45
CA PHE A 60 9.26 -16.02 6.53
C PHE A 60 9.08 -16.77 5.23
N VAL A 61 10.14 -16.83 4.42
CA VAL A 61 10.10 -17.33 3.05
C VAL A 61 10.93 -18.60 2.98
N ARG A 62 10.33 -19.69 2.53
CA ARG A 62 11.02 -20.95 2.28
C ARG A 62 12.01 -20.75 1.13
N ASP A 63 13.20 -21.33 1.21
CA ASP A 63 14.26 -21.07 0.22
C ASP A 63 13.86 -21.37 -1.23
N SER A 64 12.99 -22.38 -1.44
CA SER A 64 12.43 -22.72 -2.76
C SER A 64 11.65 -21.57 -3.41
N ALA A 65 11.07 -20.68 -2.62
CA ALA A 65 10.33 -19.51 -3.07
C ALA A 65 11.23 -18.32 -3.42
N LYS A 66 12.47 -18.26 -2.91
CA LYS A 66 13.46 -17.18 -3.02
C LYS A 66 13.01 -15.81 -2.47
N LEU A 67 11.87 -15.28 -2.92
CA LEU A 67 11.32 -13.97 -2.56
C LEU A 67 9.79 -14.05 -2.35
N PRO A 68 9.21 -13.22 -1.46
CA PRO A 68 7.78 -13.13 -1.22
C PRO A 68 7.08 -12.23 -2.27
N VAL A 69 7.29 -12.53 -3.56
CA VAL A 69 6.68 -11.78 -4.66
C VAL A 69 5.63 -12.65 -5.33
N TRP A 70 4.38 -12.44 -4.94
CA TRP A 70 3.27 -13.27 -5.38
C TRP A 70 2.99 -13.12 -6.90
N GLU A 71 3.36 -11.99 -7.51
CA GLU A 71 3.14 -11.72 -8.94
C GLU A 71 3.84 -12.75 -9.86
N TYR A 72 4.90 -13.41 -9.37
CA TYR A 72 5.56 -14.50 -10.11
C TYR A 72 4.90 -15.87 -9.92
N HIS A 73 3.88 -15.96 -9.08
CA HIS A 73 3.24 -17.19 -8.64
C HIS A 73 1.73 -17.17 -8.86
N ILE A 74 1.31 -16.93 -10.11
CA ILE A 74 -0.12 -16.74 -10.47
C ILE A 74 -1.04 -17.89 -10.04
N ASN A 75 -0.54 -19.12 -10.01
CA ASN A 75 -1.33 -20.31 -9.64
C ASN A 75 -1.45 -20.51 -8.12
N GLY A 76 -0.78 -19.66 -7.34
CA GLY A 76 -0.79 -19.69 -5.90
C GLY A 76 -2.04 -19.09 -5.27
N GLY A 77 -2.02 -19.10 -3.95
CA GLY A 77 -3.09 -18.58 -3.13
C GLY A 77 -2.62 -18.32 -1.71
N THR A 78 -3.46 -17.58 -0.98
CA THR A 78 -3.16 -17.11 0.37
C THR A 78 -4.32 -17.40 1.29
N TYR A 79 -4.06 -18.15 2.36
CA TYR A 79 -4.95 -18.23 3.52
C TYR A 79 -4.64 -17.05 4.44
N GLN A 80 -5.67 -16.40 4.97
CA GLN A 80 -5.46 -15.25 5.84
C GLN A 80 -6.46 -15.20 6.98
N ILE A 81 -5.99 -14.70 8.12
CA ILE A 81 -6.81 -14.37 9.28
C ILE A 81 -6.49 -12.95 9.70
N ARG A 82 -7.52 -12.19 10.05
CA ARG A 82 -7.42 -10.80 10.47
C ARG A 82 -8.10 -10.65 11.83
N ARG A 83 -7.43 -9.96 12.75
CA ARG A 83 -7.97 -9.62 14.07
C ARG A 83 -7.70 -8.17 14.39
N TYR A 84 -8.65 -7.56 15.11
CA TYR A 84 -8.52 -6.21 15.62
C TYR A 84 -7.58 -6.20 16.83
N THR A 85 -6.72 -5.19 16.93
CA THR A 85 -5.67 -5.11 17.96
C THR A 85 -6.06 -4.21 19.13
N GLU A 86 -7.29 -3.71 19.16
CA GLU A 86 -7.80 -2.83 20.23
C GLU A 86 -8.07 -3.58 21.55
N LYS A 87 -8.44 -4.86 21.46
CA LYS A 87 -8.80 -5.69 22.62
C LYS A 87 -7.61 -6.55 23.04
N SER A 88 -7.28 -6.56 24.32
CA SER A 88 -6.14 -7.32 24.86
C SER A 88 -6.19 -8.83 24.57
N GLN A 89 -7.38 -9.43 24.57
CA GLN A 89 -7.57 -10.85 24.23
C GLN A 89 -7.17 -11.14 22.77
N GLU A 90 -7.52 -10.25 21.85
CA GLU A 90 -7.18 -10.37 20.42
C GLU A 90 -5.68 -10.18 20.18
N VAL A 91 -5.05 -9.28 20.95
CA VAL A 91 -3.59 -9.09 20.96
C VAL A 91 -2.86 -10.35 21.39
N GLN A 92 -3.31 -11.01 22.46
CA GLN A 92 -2.70 -12.28 22.90
C GLN A 92 -2.96 -13.40 21.89
N TYR A 93 -4.16 -13.41 21.30
CA TYR A 93 -4.53 -14.38 20.28
C TYR A 93 -3.64 -14.25 19.04
N ILE A 94 -3.38 -13.03 18.53
CA ILE A 94 -2.58 -12.87 17.31
C ILE A 94 -1.12 -13.28 17.54
N ASP A 95 -0.52 -12.92 18.67
CA ASP A 95 0.87 -13.28 18.97
C ASP A 95 1.02 -14.81 19.11
N ARG A 96 0.08 -15.47 19.80
CA ARG A 96 0.04 -16.94 19.92
C ARG A 96 -0.19 -17.60 18.57
N THR A 97 -1.13 -17.08 17.78
CA THR A 97 -1.45 -17.63 16.45
C THR A 97 -0.25 -17.52 15.52
N TRP A 98 0.47 -16.40 15.55
CA TRP A 98 1.71 -16.20 14.79
C TRP A 98 2.79 -17.20 15.15
N GLU A 99 3.05 -17.36 16.45
CA GLU A 99 4.00 -18.34 16.96
C GLU A 99 3.64 -19.75 16.47
N ARG A 100 2.41 -20.20 16.74
CA ARG A 100 1.93 -21.53 16.35
C ARG A 100 2.05 -21.73 14.84
N THR A 101 1.72 -20.72 14.04
CA THR A 101 1.84 -20.78 12.58
C THR A 101 3.28 -21.03 12.14
N LEU A 102 4.24 -20.26 12.66
CA LEU A 102 5.65 -20.42 12.30
C LEU A 102 6.18 -21.80 12.70
N PHE A 103 5.91 -22.24 13.93
CA PHE A 103 6.33 -23.57 14.39
C PHE A 103 5.68 -24.69 13.57
N SER A 104 4.40 -24.57 13.22
CA SER A 104 3.72 -25.55 12.38
C SER A 104 4.27 -25.60 10.95
N CYS A 105 4.63 -24.46 10.35
CA CYS A 105 5.18 -24.41 9.00
C CYS A 105 6.63 -24.91 8.96
N ILE A 106 7.47 -24.45 9.89
CA ILE A 106 8.90 -24.83 9.98
C ILE A 106 9.04 -26.28 10.42
N GLY A 107 8.14 -26.77 11.27
CA GLY A 107 8.06 -28.16 11.71
C GLY A 107 7.33 -29.08 10.72
N GLU A 108 6.97 -28.61 9.52
CA GLU A 108 6.31 -29.39 8.46
C GLU A 108 5.01 -30.08 8.90
N GLN A 109 4.25 -29.46 9.82
CA GLN A 109 2.93 -29.95 10.25
C GLN A 109 1.85 -29.72 9.18
N ILE A 110 2.08 -28.78 8.27
CA ILE A 110 1.27 -28.55 7.08
C ILE A 110 2.02 -29.16 5.90
N GLN A 111 1.65 -30.39 5.54
CA GLN A 111 2.35 -31.14 4.49
C GLN A 111 1.86 -30.77 3.09
N GLU A 112 0.56 -30.48 2.95
CA GLU A 112 -0.04 -30.14 1.67
C GLU A 112 -1.09 -29.01 1.83
N PRO A 113 -1.01 -27.94 1.00
CA PRO A 113 0.04 -27.69 0.02
C PRO A 113 1.37 -27.30 0.68
N MET A 114 2.44 -27.29 -0.11
CA MET A 114 3.73 -26.78 0.36
C MET A 114 3.63 -25.29 0.65
N ILE A 115 3.89 -24.91 1.90
CA ILE A 115 3.87 -23.52 2.33
C ILE A 115 5.17 -22.83 1.88
N SER A 116 5.01 -21.81 1.05
CA SER A 116 6.12 -21.06 0.44
C SER A 116 6.51 -19.83 1.27
N CYS A 117 5.52 -19.16 1.87
CA CYS A 117 5.74 -17.96 2.65
C CYS A 117 4.71 -17.84 3.77
N VAL A 118 5.15 -17.36 4.93
CA VAL A 118 4.31 -16.98 6.06
C VAL A 118 4.57 -15.50 6.34
N GLN A 119 3.52 -14.71 6.36
CA GLN A 119 3.59 -13.26 6.51
C GLN A 119 2.72 -12.80 7.67
N VAL A 120 3.18 -11.79 8.40
CA VAL A 120 2.33 -10.98 9.26
C VAL A 120 2.42 -9.52 8.86
N THR A 121 1.28 -8.83 8.84
CA THR A 121 1.18 -7.40 8.52
C THR A 121 0.46 -6.68 9.64
N ALA A 122 1.17 -5.72 10.25
CA ALA A 122 0.59 -4.82 11.23
C ALA A 122 -0.05 -3.62 10.51
N LYS A 123 -1.31 -3.34 10.83
CA LYS A 123 -2.05 -2.14 10.44
C LYS A 123 -2.27 -1.27 11.68
N SER A 124 -2.96 -0.14 11.53
CA SER A 124 -3.25 0.79 12.64
C SER A 124 -4.13 0.18 13.72
N ASP A 125 -5.12 -0.60 13.33
CA ASP A 125 -6.19 -1.15 14.19
C ASP A 125 -6.26 -2.67 14.12
N GLN A 126 -5.47 -3.30 13.25
CA GLN A 126 -5.58 -4.71 12.92
C GLN A 126 -4.21 -5.35 12.71
N CYS A 127 -4.15 -6.66 12.92
CA CYS A 127 -3.06 -7.48 12.48
C CYS A 127 -3.60 -8.59 11.58
N GLN A 128 -2.88 -8.89 10.51
CA GLN A 128 -3.22 -9.93 9.55
C GLN A 128 -2.08 -10.93 9.45
N ILE A 129 -2.37 -12.21 9.67
CA ILE A 129 -1.46 -13.32 9.36
C ILE A 129 -1.90 -13.92 8.03
N SER A 130 -0.93 -14.22 7.17
CA SER A 130 -1.15 -14.76 5.84
C SER A 130 -0.19 -15.91 5.56
N ILE A 131 -0.69 -16.99 4.98
CA ILE A 131 0.05 -18.20 4.65
C ILE A 131 -0.11 -18.47 3.15
N TRP A 132 1.01 -18.48 2.46
CA TRP A 132 1.09 -18.43 1.02
C TRP A 132 1.58 -19.78 0.49
N HIS A 133 0.90 -20.29 -0.53
CA HIS A 133 1.44 -21.33 -1.40
C HIS A 133 1.54 -20.77 -2.81
N PHE A 134 2.56 -21.22 -3.55
CA PHE A 134 2.88 -20.66 -4.87
C PHE A 134 2.45 -21.51 -6.04
N ASP A 135 2.17 -22.78 -5.77
CA ASP A 135 1.73 -23.74 -6.77
C ASP A 135 0.22 -23.92 -6.76
N ALA A 136 -0.30 -24.47 -7.86
CA ALA A 136 -1.70 -24.87 -7.95
C ALA A 136 -2.00 -25.96 -6.92
N ILE A 137 -3.21 -25.92 -6.35
CA ILE A 137 -3.66 -26.88 -5.35
C ILE A 137 -4.98 -27.51 -5.76
N THR A 138 -5.15 -28.78 -5.42
CA THR A 138 -6.43 -29.47 -5.60
C THR A 138 -7.44 -29.05 -4.54
N LYS A 139 -8.74 -29.26 -4.78
CA LYS A 139 -9.79 -29.05 -3.77
C LYS A 139 -9.52 -29.82 -2.47
N ARG A 140 -8.97 -31.03 -2.57
CA ARG A 140 -8.61 -31.85 -1.41
C ARG A 140 -7.50 -31.22 -0.57
N GLN A 141 -6.45 -30.74 -1.23
CA GLN A 141 -5.34 -30.05 -0.56
C GLN A 141 -5.83 -28.76 0.10
N PHE A 142 -6.67 -28.01 -0.62
CA PHE A 142 -7.32 -26.82 -0.09
C PHE A 142 -8.06 -27.10 1.22
N SER A 143 -9.00 -28.06 1.21
CA SER A 143 -9.82 -28.38 2.39
C SER A 143 -9.00 -28.94 3.56
N ARG A 144 -8.01 -29.79 3.28
CA ARG A 144 -7.15 -30.36 4.34
C ARG A 144 -6.30 -29.29 5.00
N CYS A 145 -5.70 -28.41 4.21
CA CYS A 145 -4.94 -27.28 4.73
C CYS A 145 -5.84 -26.37 5.55
N GLN A 146 -7.02 -26.02 5.04
CA GLN A 146 -7.95 -25.12 5.74
C GLN A 146 -8.40 -25.69 7.10
N LEU A 147 -8.69 -26.99 7.18
CA LEU A 147 -9.00 -27.66 8.46
C LEU A 147 -7.81 -27.62 9.41
N LYS A 148 -6.62 -27.95 8.92
CA LYS A 148 -5.38 -27.92 9.73
C LYS A 148 -5.07 -26.51 10.24
N LEU A 149 -5.32 -25.49 9.42
CA LEU A 149 -5.20 -24.09 9.82
C LEU A 149 -6.25 -23.70 10.86
N GLY A 150 -7.48 -24.22 10.79
CA GLY A 150 -8.48 -24.06 11.85
C GLY A 150 -7.95 -24.54 13.21
N ASP A 151 -7.30 -25.72 13.24
CA ASP A 151 -6.67 -26.24 14.46
C ASP A 151 -5.49 -25.37 14.93
N ILE A 152 -4.62 -24.95 14.01
CA ILE A 152 -3.43 -24.13 14.30
C ILE A 152 -3.83 -22.73 14.78
N PHE A 153 -4.89 -22.17 14.23
CA PHE A 153 -5.39 -20.84 14.59
C PHE A 153 -6.38 -20.87 15.74
N GLU A 154 -6.83 -22.03 16.23
CA GLU A 154 -7.90 -22.11 17.24
C GLU A 154 -9.16 -21.34 16.81
N CYS A 155 -9.52 -21.38 15.52
CA CYS A 155 -10.68 -20.66 14.99
C CYS A 155 -11.56 -21.54 14.10
N LYS A 156 -12.75 -21.03 13.78
CA LYS A 156 -13.59 -21.70 12.79
C LYS A 156 -12.95 -21.56 11.42
N VAL A 157 -13.12 -22.58 10.58
CA VAL A 157 -12.68 -22.55 9.18
C VAL A 157 -13.31 -21.40 8.40
N SER A 158 -14.54 -21.00 8.77
CA SER A 158 -15.24 -19.85 8.20
C SER A 158 -14.55 -18.51 8.47
N ASP A 159 -13.69 -18.44 9.49
CA ASP A 159 -12.97 -17.24 9.87
C ASP A 159 -11.63 -17.11 9.12
N ILE A 160 -11.30 -18.09 8.28
CA ILE A 160 -10.09 -18.14 7.46
C ILE A 160 -10.47 -17.79 6.03
N ASP A 161 -10.15 -16.57 5.63
CA ASP A 161 -10.32 -16.15 4.24
C ASP A 161 -9.29 -16.83 3.35
N TYR A 162 -9.67 -17.09 2.10
CA TYR A 162 -8.76 -17.57 1.08
C TYR A 162 -8.88 -16.72 -0.17
N VAL A 163 -7.73 -16.29 -0.69
CA VAL A 163 -7.65 -15.44 -1.88
C VAL A 163 -6.65 -16.03 -2.85
N THR A 164 -7.05 -16.23 -4.11
CA THR A 164 -6.13 -16.67 -5.16
C THR A 164 -5.33 -15.51 -5.72
N ASN A 165 -4.12 -15.78 -6.21
CA ASN A 165 -3.29 -14.74 -6.81
C ASN A 165 -3.90 -14.20 -8.12
N ILE A 166 -4.69 -15.02 -8.83
CA ILE A 166 -5.48 -14.58 -9.99
C ILE A 166 -6.54 -13.55 -9.58
N ASP A 167 -7.25 -13.79 -8.48
CA ASP A 167 -8.30 -12.88 -8.03
C ASP A 167 -7.69 -11.56 -7.53
N GLN A 168 -6.53 -11.61 -6.84
CA GLN A 168 -5.78 -10.40 -6.47
C GLN A 168 -5.33 -9.58 -7.69
N LEU A 169 -4.90 -10.22 -8.79
CA LEU A 169 -4.58 -9.52 -10.03
C LEU A 169 -5.78 -8.80 -10.60
N LYS A 170 -6.92 -9.49 -10.70
CA LYS A 170 -8.15 -8.91 -11.23
C LYS A 170 -8.61 -7.71 -10.39
N GLU A 171 -8.54 -7.82 -9.07
CA GLU A 171 -8.89 -6.72 -8.17
C GLU A 171 -7.94 -5.52 -8.34
N LYS A 172 -6.62 -5.76 -8.40
CA LYS A 172 -5.63 -4.71 -8.71
C LYS A 172 -5.90 -4.05 -10.06
N ASP A 173 -6.27 -4.82 -11.09
CA ASP A 173 -6.57 -4.31 -12.43
C ASP A 173 -7.83 -3.43 -12.45
N GLN A 174 -8.88 -3.86 -11.75
CA GLN A 174 -10.11 -3.08 -11.60
C GLN A 174 -9.85 -1.76 -10.85
N MET A 175 -9.06 -1.81 -9.78
CA MET A 175 -8.67 -0.60 -9.04
C MET A 175 -7.90 0.39 -9.92
N ARG A 176 -6.97 -0.09 -10.75
CA ARG A 176 -6.20 0.75 -11.68
C ARG A 176 -7.11 1.48 -12.67
N LYS A 177 -8.05 0.75 -13.29
CA LYS A 177 -9.02 1.35 -14.23
C LYS A 177 -9.89 2.41 -13.56
N HIS A 178 -10.39 2.13 -12.36
CA HIS A 178 -11.20 3.10 -11.61
C HIS A 178 -10.39 4.35 -11.21
N ASP A 179 -9.10 4.21 -10.89
CA ASP A 179 -8.21 5.36 -10.62
C ASP A 179 -7.96 6.22 -11.85
N GLU A 180 -7.76 5.59 -13.02
CA GLU A 180 -7.62 6.27 -14.31
C GLU A 180 -8.90 7.05 -14.67
N GLU A 181 -10.07 6.42 -14.55
CA GLU A 181 -11.37 7.07 -14.79
C GLU A 181 -11.58 8.27 -13.86
N ARG A 182 -11.21 8.14 -12.57
CA ARG A 182 -11.30 9.25 -11.61
C ARG A 182 -10.38 10.42 -11.97
N LYS A 183 -9.18 10.15 -12.49
CA LYS A 183 -8.25 11.19 -12.95
C LYS A 183 -8.79 11.89 -14.19
N GLU A 184 -9.26 11.14 -15.19
CA GLU A 184 -9.87 11.73 -16.39
C GLU A 184 -11.09 12.59 -16.07
N GLN A 185 -11.95 12.16 -15.14
CA GLN A 185 -13.12 12.94 -14.72
C GLN A 185 -12.73 14.25 -14.03
N LYS A 186 -11.66 14.24 -13.23
CA LYS A 186 -11.11 15.46 -12.62
C LYS A 186 -10.55 16.41 -13.68
N GLU A 187 -9.75 15.91 -14.61
CA GLU A 187 -9.20 16.71 -15.70
C GLU A 187 -10.31 17.31 -16.60
N LYS A 188 -11.35 16.53 -16.91
CA LYS A 188 -12.52 17.01 -17.67
C LYS A 188 -13.30 18.09 -16.92
N LYS A 189 -13.41 18.01 -15.58
CA LYS A 189 -14.04 19.05 -14.75
C LYS A 189 -13.20 20.33 -14.71
N GLU A 190 -11.89 20.21 -14.47
CA GLU A 190 -10.96 21.34 -14.46
C GLU A 190 -10.93 22.08 -15.82
N GLN A 191 -10.95 21.33 -16.93
CA GLN A 191 -11.04 21.92 -18.27
C GLN A 191 -12.36 22.64 -18.54
N LYS A 192 -13.49 22.16 -17.97
CA LYS A 192 -14.78 22.86 -18.07
C LYS A 192 -14.79 24.13 -17.23
N GLU A 193 -14.32 24.09 -15.99
CA GLU A 193 -14.23 25.25 -15.10
C GLU A 193 -13.31 26.34 -15.67
N GLN A 194 -12.19 25.97 -16.30
CA GLN A 194 -11.29 26.92 -16.99
C GLN A 194 -11.91 27.52 -18.26
N LYS A 195 -12.82 26.80 -18.94
CA LYS A 195 -13.56 27.31 -20.11
C LYS A 195 -14.73 28.21 -19.71
N GLU A 196 -15.31 28.01 -18.53
CA GLU A 196 -16.43 28.81 -18.01
C GLU A 196 -15.98 30.08 -17.28
N THR A 197 -14.77 30.11 -16.70
CA THR A 197 -14.21 31.32 -16.05
C THR A 197 -13.61 32.33 -17.04
N LYS A 198 -13.06 31.88 -18.18
CA LYS A 198 -12.46 32.77 -19.20
C LYS A 198 -13.42 33.79 -19.86
N PRO A 199 -14.70 33.47 -20.15
CA PRO A 199 -15.65 34.44 -20.72
C PRO A 199 -16.08 35.53 -19.73
N ALA A 200 -16.05 35.26 -18.43
CA ALA A 200 -16.50 36.21 -17.40
C ALA A 200 -15.48 37.33 -17.13
N GLU A 201 -14.18 36.99 -17.11
CA GLU A 201 -13.10 37.99 -16.94
C GLU A 201 -12.91 38.89 -18.16
N ALA A 202 -13.21 38.39 -19.37
CA ALA A 202 -13.12 39.19 -20.60
C ALA A 202 -14.17 40.32 -20.66
N LYS A 203 -15.38 40.06 -20.14
CA LYS A 203 -16.48 41.05 -20.12
C LYS A 203 -16.32 42.14 -19.06
N GLN A 204 -15.51 41.94 -18.02
CA GLN A 204 -15.24 42.96 -16.99
C GLN A 204 -14.10 43.93 -17.35
N LYS A 205 -13.23 43.58 -18.32
CA LYS A 205 -12.08 44.42 -18.72
C LYS A 205 -12.35 45.36 -19.90
N GLU A 206 -13.47 45.23 -20.61
CA GLU A 206 -13.85 46.12 -21.71
C GLU A 206 -14.24 47.56 -21.29
N PRO A 207 -14.97 47.83 -20.19
CA PRO A 207 -15.40 49.20 -19.90
C PRO A 207 -14.28 50.15 -19.47
N GLU A 208 -13.17 49.65 -18.91
CA GLU A 208 -12.06 50.51 -18.45
C GLU A 208 -11.20 51.06 -19.59
N LYS A 209 -11.00 50.29 -20.67
CA LYS A 209 -10.22 50.76 -21.83
C LYS A 209 -10.96 51.83 -22.62
N GLU A 210 -12.28 51.73 -22.71
CA GLU A 210 -13.12 52.71 -23.40
C GLU A 210 -13.19 54.04 -22.62
N PHE A 211 -13.17 53.98 -21.29
CA PHE A 211 -13.12 55.16 -20.42
C PHE A 211 -11.77 55.89 -20.50
N GLN A 212 -10.65 55.16 -20.49
CA GLN A 212 -9.32 55.78 -20.62
C GLN A 212 -9.09 56.44 -21.99
N PHE A 213 -9.63 55.86 -23.07
CA PHE A 213 -9.51 56.46 -24.40
C PHE A 213 -10.26 57.79 -24.52
N LYS A 214 -11.46 57.91 -23.94
CA LYS A 214 -12.23 59.17 -23.94
C LYS A 214 -11.52 60.31 -23.19
N VAL A 215 -10.86 60.02 -22.06
CA VAL A 215 -10.15 61.04 -21.25
C VAL A 215 -8.93 61.61 -21.97
N ILE A 216 -8.26 60.83 -22.82
CA ILE A 216 -7.07 61.27 -23.57
C ILE A 216 -7.45 62.19 -24.74
N VAL A 217 -8.59 61.94 -25.40
CA VAL A 217 -9.06 62.74 -26.53
C VAL A 217 -9.56 64.13 -26.10
N GLU A 218 -10.10 64.29 -24.90
CA GLU A 218 -10.50 65.61 -24.38
C GLU A 218 -9.33 66.48 -23.94
N LYS A 219 -8.24 65.89 -23.44
CA LYS A 219 -7.05 66.65 -22.98
C LYS A 219 -6.21 67.22 -24.11
N SER A 220 -6.36 66.74 -25.35
CA SER A 220 -5.64 67.25 -26.52
C SER A 220 -6.34 68.45 -27.20
N LYS A 221 -7.52 68.86 -26.73
CA LYS A 221 -8.25 70.05 -27.23
C LYS A 221 -8.28 71.18 -26.20
N LYS A 222 -7.16 71.87 -25.95
CA LYS A 222 -7.18 73.24 -25.37
C LYS A 222 -6.20 74.18 -26.09
N PRO A 223 -6.58 75.45 -26.37
CA PRO A 223 -5.79 76.35 -27.19
C PRO A 223 -4.71 77.10 -26.38
N LYS A 224 -3.56 77.36 -27.01
CA LYS A 224 -2.50 78.24 -26.50
C LYS A 224 -2.94 79.71 -26.59
N GLN A 225 -3.09 80.39 -25.46
CA GLN A 225 -3.02 81.86 -25.41
C GLN A 225 -2.25 82.36 -24.18
N GLN A 226 -1.32 83.29 -24.48
CA GLN A 226 -0.83 84.42 -23.68
C GLN A 226 0.10 84.16 -22.48
N GLN A 227 1.40 84.39 -22.71
CA GLN A 227 2.29 85.02 -21.72
C GLN A 227 2.64 86.43 -22.21
N ARG A 228 2.21 87.44 -21.45
CA ARG A 228 2.66 88.83 -21.53
C ARG A 228 3.53 89.12 -20.30
N ARG A 229 4.67 89.78 -20.56
CA ARG A 229 5.31 90.84 -19.76
C ARG A 229 5.59 90.61 -18.26
N ASN A 230 6.88 90.57 -17.91
CA ASN A 230 7.64 91.71 -17.35
C ASN A 230 8.83 91.18 -16.53
N GLN A 231 10.05 91.62 -16.85
CA GLN A 231 11.05 91.93 -15.83
C GLN A 231 12.02 93.00 -16.37
N LYS A 232 12.02 94.12 -15.64
CA LYS A 232 12.98 95.24 -15.64
C LYS A 232 14.00 94.98 -14.53
N LYS A 233 15.13 95.69 -14.60
CA LYS A 233 16.28 95.83 -13.66
C LYS A 233 17.43 94.89 -14.03
N GLU A 234 18.66 95.33 -14.28
CA GLU A 234 19.38 96.62 -14.15
C GLU A 234 20.30 96.80 -15.36
#